data_AF-A0A951Q552-F1
#
_entry.id   AF-A0A951Q552-F1
#
_cell.length_a   1.000
_cell.length_b   1.000
_cell.length_c   1.000
_cell.angle_alpha   90.00
_cell.angle_beta   90.00
_cell.angle_gamma   90.00
#
_symmetry.space_group_name_H-M   'P 1'
#
loop_
_entity.id
_entity.type
_entity.pdbx_description
1 polymer ?
#
loop_
_entity_poly.entity_id
_entity_poly.type
_entity_poly.pdbx_seq_one_letter_code
_entity_poly.pdbx_strand_id
1 'polypeptide(L)'
;MYQPEIQNLINPKVKKYIFIRSSNTEPFTYVGLGQAKSFEETSPFKIIWKFIDEDEVNPIRFPEEVTETQTYIEGSTKQITVNVYERNPDARQKCIKHYGVICHVCEFSFERVYGVIGEDYIHVHHLKPLSEIGKEYELDPIKDLRPVCANCHAMLHRKRPAYTIDELKSIIRNNA
;
A
#
# COMPACT_ATOMS: atom_id res chain seq x y z
N MET A 1 -0.44 -37.88 -9.55
CA MET A 1 0.64 -37.07 -8.97
C MET A 1 1.10 -36.12 -10.07
N TYR A 2 0.96 -34.81 -9.90
CA TYR A 2 1.33 -33.85 -10.95
C TYR A 2 2.81 -33.95 -11.28
N GLN A 3 3.16 -33.67 -12.54
CA GLN A 3 4.55 -33.43 -12.91
C GLN A 3 5.13 -32.34 -11.97
N PRO A 4 6.38 -32.50 -11.47
CA PRO A 4 7.01 -31.56 -10.54
C PRO A 4 6.96 -30.09 -11.02
N GLU A 5 7.01 -29.90 -12.33
CA GLU A 5 6.93 -28.60 -13.00
C GLU A 5 5.57 -27.93 -12.77
N ILE A 6 4.47 -28.69 -12.87
CA ILE A 6 3.12 -28.17 -12.60
C ILE A 6 2.96 -27.80 -11.13
N GLN A 7 3.53 -28.60 -10.22
CA GLN A 7 3.51 -28.28 -8.78
C GLN A 7 4.24 -26.97 -8.48
N ASN A 8 5.37 -26.72 -9.14
CA ASN A 8 6.10 -25.46 -9.00
C ASN A 8 5.31 -24.27 -9.55
N LEU A 9 4.61 -24.44 -10.68
CA LEU A 9 3.78 -23.38 -11.28
C LEU A 9 2.65 -22.93 -10.34
N ILE A 10 1.96 -23.87 -9.69
CA ILE A 10 0.84 -23.56 -8.78
C ILE A 10 1.27 -23.21 -7.35
N ASN A 11 2.53 -23.43 -6.97
CA ASN A 11 3.02 -23.16 -5.61
C ASN A 11 3.03 -21.66 -5.27
N PRO A 12 2.23 -21.16 -4.31
CA PRO A 12 2.13 -19.73 -4.03
C PRO A 12 3.42 -19.10 -3.49
N LYS A 13 4.38 -19.89 -2.99
CA LYS A 13 5.66 -19.41 -2.43
C LYS A 13 6.73 -19.15 -3.48
N VAL A 14 6.54 -19.63 -4.71
CA VAL A 14 7.51 -19.48 -5.79
C VAL A 14 7.08 -18.32 -6.67
N LYS A 15 7.98 -17.36 -6.92
CA LYS A 15 7.74 -16.26 -7.87
C LYS A 15 7.76 -16.80 -9.31
N LYS A 16 6.83 -16.37 -10.17
CA LYS A 16 6.83 -16.71 -11.60
C LYS A 16 6.88 -15.46 -12.44
N TYR A 17 7.83 -15.43 -13.35
CA TYR A 17 7.94 -14.43 -14.39
C TYR A 17 7.24 -14.98 -15.62
N ILE A 18 6.19 -14.31 -16.08
CA ILE A 18 5.38 -14.77 -17.20
C ILE A 18 5.86 -14.11 -18.48
N PHE A 19 6.12 -14.95 -19.47
CA PHE A 19 6.53 -14.55 -20.81
C PHE A 19 5.53 -15.11 -21.83
N ILE A 20 5.04 -14.29 -22.74
CA ILE A 20 4.09 -14.70 -23.78
C ILE A 20 4.68 -14.49 -25.17
N ARG A 21 4.23 -15.28 -26.15
CA ARG A 21 4.49 -15.07 -27.58
C ARG A 21 3.25 -15.49 -28.37
N SER A 22 2.96 -14.78 -29.46
CA SER A 22 1.77 -15.04 -30.28
C SER A 22 2.01 -16.06 -31.39
N SER A 23 3.26 -16.36 -31.70
CA SER A 23 3.65 -17.38 -32.67
C SER A 23 5.00 -18.01 -32.28
N ASN A 24 5.39 -19.07 -32.98
CA ASN A 24 6.68 -19.73 -32.73
C ASN A 24 7.89 -18.94 -33.27
N THR A 25 7.66 -17.92 -34.10
CA THR A 25 8.72 -17.10 -34.70
C THR A 25 8.93 -15.77 -33.98
N GLU A 26 7.96 -15.35 -33.16
CA GLU A 26 8.05 -14.11 -32.38
C GLU A 26 8.86 -14.30 -31.08
N PRO A 27 9.60 -13.26 -30.63
CA PRO A 27 10.29 -13.29 -29.35
C PRO A 27 9.28 -13.33 -28.20
N PHE A 28 9.72 -13.90 -27.08
CA PHE A 28 8.96 -13.86 -25.83
C PHE A 28 8.91 -12.43 -25.27
N THR A 29 7.72 -11.98 -24.91
CA THR A 29 7.47 -10.69 -24.25
C THR A 29 7.20 -10.94 -22.77
N TYR A 30 7.96 -10.28 -21.90
CA TYR A 30 7.69 -10.28 -20.46
C TYR A 30 6.41 -9.51 -20.17
N VAL A 31 5.49 -10.10 -19.40
CA VAL A 31 4.19 -9.49 -19.05
C VAL A 31 3.98 -9.31 -17.55
N GLY A 32 4.97 -9.70 -16.72
CA GLY A 32 4.94 -9.45 -15.28
C GLY A 32 5.05 -10.70 -14.42
N LEU A 33 4.93 -10.49 -13.11
CA LEU A 33 4.88 -11.56 -12.12
C LEU A 33 3.48 -12.18 -12.07
N GLY A 34 3.41 -13.50 -12.18
CA GLY A 34 2.17 -14.27 -12.14
C GLY A 34 2.06 -15.13 -10.89
N GLN A 35 0.87 -15.18 -10.30
CA GLN A 35 0.47 -16.19 -9.33
C GLN A 35 -0.71 -16.98 -9.88
N ALA A 36 -0.69 -18.30 -9.68
CA ALA A 36 -1.82 -19.14 -10.08
C ALA A 36 -3.04 -18.80 -9.23
N LYS A 37 -4.06 -18.21 -9.86
CA LYS A 37 -5.35 -17.89 -9.22
C LYS A 37 -6.21 -19.15 -9.10
N SER A 38 -6.22 -19.93 -10.17
CA SER A 38 -6.98 -21.17 -10.33
C SER A 38 -6.41 -21.95 -11.50
N PHE A 39 -6.69 -23.24 -11.57
CA PHE A 39 -6.25 -24.10 -12.67
C PHE A 39 -7.32 -25.15 -13.00
N GLU A 40 -7.30 -25.63 -14.24
CA GLU A 40 -8.12 -26.75 -14.71
C GLU A 40 -7.20 -27.90 -15.11
N GLU A 41 -7.50 -29.09 -14.58
CA GLU A 41 -6.79 -30.33 -14.87
C GLU A 41 -7.21 -30.91 -16.24
N THR A 42 -7.05 -30.11 -17.30
CA THR A 42 -7.28 -30.54 -18.68
C THR A 42 -5.98 -30.91 -19.38
N SER A 43 -6.08 -31.49 -20.58
CA SER A 43 -4.94 -31.61 -21.51
C SER A 43 -5.22 -30.70 -22.70
N PRO A 44 -4.47 -29.59 -22.88
CA PRO A 44 -3.37 -29.10 -22.04
C PRO A 44 -3.83 -28.55 -20.68
N PHE A 45 -2.92 -28.54 -19.70
CA PHE A 45 -3.18 -28.00 -18.35
C PHE A 45 -3.38 -26.48 -18.43
N LYS A 46 -4.46 -25.97 -17.84
CA LYS A 46 -4.79 -24.54 -17.92
C LYS A 46 -4.60 -23.88 -16.57
N ILE A 47 -3.93 -22.73 -16.57
CA ILE A 47 -3.73 -21.90 -15.38
C ILE A 47 -4.28 -20.51 -15.67
N ILE A 48 -5.13 -20.03 -14.78
CA ILE A 48 -5.54 -18.63 -14.75
C ILE A 48 -4.55 -17.87 -13.87
N TRP A 49 -3.82 -16.94 -14.48
CA TRP A 49 -2.84 -16.12 -13.80
C TRP A 49 -3.49 -14.87 -13.21
N LYS A 50 -3.18 -14.57 -11.96
CA LYS A 50 -3.32 -13.24 -11.38
C LYS A 50 -1.96 -12.57 -11.49
N PHE A 51 -1.88 -11.44 -12.18
CA PHE A 51 -0.66 -10.64 -12.22
C PHE A 51 -0.51 -9.86 -10.92
N ILE A 52 0.71 -9.85 -10.41
CA ILE A 52 1.09 -9.16 -9.18
C ILE A 52 2.03 -8.02 -9.56
N ASP A 53 1.79 -6.86 -8.97
CA ASP A 53 2.64 -5.70 -9.14
C ASP A 53 3.96 -5.89 -8.38
N GLU A 54 5.10 -5.60 -9.00
CA GLU A 54 6.44 -5.79 -8.41
C GLU A 54 6.65 -4.96 -7.13
N ASP A 55 5.84 -3.92 -6.95
CA ASP A 55 5.79 -3.04 -5.78
C ASP A 55 5.20 -3.71 -4.51
N GLU A 56 4.65 -4.93 -4.57
CA GLU A 56 4.23 -5.68 -3.37
C GLU A 56 5.41 -6.16 -2.49
N VAL A 57 6.66 -6.07 -2.98
CA VAL A 57 7.85 -6.63 -2.29
C VAL A 57 8.71 -5.56 -1.60
N ASN A 58 8.39 -4.27 -1.72
CA ASN A 58 9.25 -3.19 -1.20
C ASN A 58 8.48 -2.16 -0.37
N PRO A 59 8.48 -2.24 0.98
CA PRO A 59 7.56 -1.46 1.81
C PRO A 59 8.08 -0.06 2.14
N ILE A 60 8.49 0.74 1.15
CA ILE A 60 8.74 2.16 1.39
C ILE A 60 8.19 2.99 0.24
N ARG A 61 6.99 3.57 0.40
CA ARG A 61 6.55 4.77 -0.36
C ARG A 61 5.59 5.63 0.48
N PHE A 62 5.91 6.92 0.68
CA PHE A 62 4.96 7.99 1.06
C PHE A 62 4.78 8.93 -0.11
N PRO A 63 3.72 8.70 -0.85
CA PRO A 63 2.96 9.80 -1.42
C PRO A 63 1.57 9.64 -0.82
N GLU A 64 0.96 10.67 -0.24
CA GLU A 64 -0.41 10.58 0.31
C GLU A 64 -1.46 10.29 -0.79
N GLU A 65 -1.01 9.95 -2.00
CA GLU A 65 -1.65 10.12 -3.30
C GLU A 65 -1.00 9.14 -4.33
N VAL A 66 -1.84 8.34 -5.02
CA VAL A 66 -1.61 7.59 -6.30
C VAL A 66 -0.69 6.36 -6.26
N THR A 67 -1.03 5.13 -6.70
CA THR A 67 -1.87 4.54 -7.79
C THR A 67 -1.25 4.41 -9.21
N GLU A 68 0.08 4.17 -9.30
CA GLU A 68 0.93 3.88 -10.52
C GLU A 68 1.38 5.11 -11.36
N THR A 69 2.49 5.19 -12.14
CA THR A 69 3.58 4.28 -12.59
C THR A 69 4.97 5.00 -12.74
N GLN A 70 6.04 4.23 -12.47
CA GLN A 70 7.32 4.04 -13.22
C GLN A 70 8.53 5.02 -13.25
N THR A 71 9.67 4.30 -13.22
CA THR A 71 11.07 4.48 -13.68
C THR A 71 11.89 5.72 -13.29
N TYR A 72 13.10 5.42 -12.80
CA TYR A 72 14.06 6.36 -12.21
C TYR A 72 15.13 6.77 -13.22
N ILE A 73 15.19 8.06 -13.54
CA ILE A 73 16.39 8.75 -14.04
C ILE A 73 16.64 9.94 -13.10
N GLU A 74 17.78 9.91 -12.42
CA GLU A 74 18.20 10.91 -11.43
C GLU A 74 18.37 12.30 -12.07
N GLY A 75 17.85 13.35 -11.43
CA GLY A 75 18.04 14.75 -11.85
C GLY A 75 17.01 15.31 -12.83
N SER A 76 15.98 14.55 -13.24
CA SER A 76 14.87 15.11 -14.04
C SER A 76 13.73 15.63 -13.16
N THR A 77 13.32 16.88 -13.36
CA THR A 77 12.14 17.46 -12.69
C THR A 77 10.88 16.90 -13.33
N LYS A 78 10.25 15.92 -12.66
CA LYS A 78 8.97 15.34 -13.10
C LYS A 78 7.85 16.03 -12.32
N GLN A 79 6.88 16.64 -13.01
CA GLN A 79 5.60 17.00 -12.39
C GLN A 79 4.78 15.73 -12.20
N ILE A 80 4.46 15.40 -10.95
CA ILE A 80 3.61 14.27 -10.59
C ILE A 80 2.20 14.81 -10.46
N THR A 81 1.27 14.34 -11.30
CA THR A 81 -0.16 14.58 -11.14
C THR A 81 -0.68 13.55 -10.15
N VAL A 82 -0.67 13.93 -8.89
CA VAL A 82 -1.20 13.12 -7.82
C VAL A 82 -2.74 13.17 -7.92
N ASN A 83 -3.40 12.08 -8.38
CA ASN A 83 -4.83 11.83 -8.19
C ASN A 83 -5.15 12.07 -6.71
N VAL A 84 -5.67 13.27 -6.49
CA VAL A 84 -6.41 13.74 -5.34
C VAL A 84 -7.63 12.83 -5.20
N TYR A 85 -7.45 11.58 -4.81
CA TYR A 85 -8.51 10.74 -4.29
C TYR A 85 -8.81 11.27 -2.87
N GLU A 86 -9.34 12.49 -2.91
CA GLU A 86 -10.05 13.30 -1.95
C GLU A 86 -9.53 13.28 -0.51
N ARG A 87 -8.45 14.03 -0.29
CA ARG A 87 -8.28 14.78 0.97
C ARG A 87 -9.47 15.72 1.09
N ASN A 88 -10.58 15.29 1.68
CA ASN A 88 -11.62 16.22 2.10
C ASN A 88 -11.00 17.08 3.23
N PRO A 89 -10.64 18.35 2.99
CA PRO A 89 -9.98 19.17 3.99
C PRO A 89 -10.86 19.34 5.22
N ASP A 90 -12.19 19.33 5.06
CA ASP A 90 -13.14 19.36 6.16
C ASP A 90 -13.08 18.08 6.99
N ALA A 91 -12.90 16.91 6.38
CA ALA A 91 -12.73 15.66 7.10
C ALA A 91 -11.44 15.67 7.94
N ARG A 92 -10.32 16.10 7.34
CA ARG A 92 -9.06 16.27 8.07
C ARG A 92 -9.24 17.24 9.24
N GLN A 93 -9.84 18.40 8.98
CA GLN A 93 -10.03 19.43 10.00
C GLN A 93 -11.00 18.98 11.10
N LYS A 94 -12.07 18.25 10.78
CA LYS A 94 -12.97 17.63 11.76
C LYS A 94 -12.25 16.60 12.63
N CYS A 95 -11.41 15.76 12.03
CA CYS A 95 -10.58 14.80 12.75
C CYS A 95 -9.63 15.53 13.72
N ILE A 96 -8.87 16.52 13.25
CA ILE A 96 -7.95 17.30 14.07
C ILE A 96 -8.68 18.09 15.16
N LYS A 97 -9.83 18.70 14.85
CA LYS A 97 -10.64 19.42 15.83
C LYS A 97 -11.14 18.51 16.95
N HIS A 98 -11.42 17.25 16.65
CA HIS A 98 -11.89 16.27 17.62
C HIS A 98 -10.74 15.63 18.43
N TYR A 99 -9.65 15.25 17.76
CA TYR A 99 -8.56 14.46 18.35
C TYR A 99 -7.30 15.26 18.72
N GLY A 100 -7.16 16.48 18.22
CA GLY A 100 -5.97 17.31 18.33
C GLY A 100 -4.83 16.87 17.39
N VAL A 101 -3.65 17.46 17.62
CA VAL A 101 -2.43 17.22 16.83
C VAL A 101 -1.38 16.38 17.58
N ILE A 102 -1.87 15.42 18.37
CA ILE A 102 -1.04 14.47 19.12
C ILE A 102 -1.12 13.10 18.45
N CYS A 103 0.03 12.48 18.23
CA CYS A 103 0.12 11.16 17.62
C CYS A 103 -0.62 10.11 18.47
N HIS A 104 -1.61 9.44 17.89
CA HIS A 104 -2.39 8.42 18.58
C HIS A 104 -1.65 7.10 18.79
N VAL A 105 -0.42 6.97 18.27
CA VAL A 105 0.44 5.79 18.46
C VAL A 105 1.46 6.05 19.57
N CYS A 106 2.26 7.10 19.47
CA CYS A 106 3.42 7.35 20.33
C CYS A 106 3.34 8.65 21.13
N GLU A 107 2.20 9.35 21.12
CA GLU A 107 1.96 10.59 21.88
C GLU A 107 2.88 11.77 21.50
N PHE A 108 3.65 11.64 20.41
CA PHE A 108 4.48 12.70 19.87
C PHE A 108 3.64 13.92 19.45
N SER A 109 4.13 15.12 19.77
CA SER A 109 3.59 16.41 19.37
C SER A 109 4.70 17.23 18.72
N PHE A 110 4.47 17.68 17.49
CA PHE A 110 5.44 18.51 16.78
C PHE A 110 5.62 19.87 17.44
N GLU A 111 4.53 20.52 17.85
CA GLU A 111 4.58 21.78 18.59
C GLU A 111 5.41 21.69 19.88
N ARG A 112 5.22 20.63 20.68
CA ARG A 112 5.98 20.45 21.93
C ARG A 112 7.49 20.30 21.71
N VAL A 113 7.90 19.71 20.59
CA VAL A 113 9.31 19.38 20.30
C VAL A 113 9.99 20.46 19.48
N TYR A 114 9.28 21.03 18.50
CA TYR A 114 9.82 21.96 17.52
C TYR A 114 9.32 23.41 17.72
N GLY A 115 8.42 23.65 18.67
CA GLY A 115 7.82 24.97 18.89
C GLY A 115 6.86 25.36 17.78
N VAL A 116 6.77 26.66 17.49
CA VAL A 116 5.79 27.25 16.56
C VAL A 116 5.81 26.64 15.16
N ILE A 117 6.96 26.16 14.67
CA ILE A 117 7.04 25.54 13.34
C ILE A 117 6.33 24.19 13.26
N GLY A 118 6.02 23.58 14.41
CA GLY A 118 5.27 22.34 14.54
C GLY A 118 3.79 22.54 14.90
N GLU A 119 3.33 23.78 15.01
CA GLU A 119 1.93 24.12 15.28
C GLU A 119 1.02 23.56 14.18
N ASP A 120 -0.10 22.97 14.58
CA ASP A 120 -1.09 22.31 13.70
C ASP A 120 -0.55 21.21 12.75
N TYR A 121 0.70 20.79 12.93
CA TYR A 121 1.35 19.81 12.08
C TYR A 121 1.14 18.38 12.60
N ILE A 122 0.34 17.61 11.85
CA ILE A 122 0.13 16.18 12.06
C ILE A 122 -0.37 15.52 10.77
N HIS A 123 -0.02 14.25 10.56
CA HIS A 123 -0.63 13.44 9.49
C HIS A 123 -1.95 12.83 9.98
N VAL A 124 -2.86 12.55 9.05
CA VAL A 124 -4.13 11.87 9.36
C VAL A 124 -4.20 10.57 8.57
N HIS A 125 -4.33 9.46 9.30
CA HIS A 125 -4.30 8.11 8.75
C HIS A 125 -5.72 7.52 8.68
N HIS A 126 -6.02 6.82 7.58
CA HIS A 126 -7.27 6.08 7.41
C HIS A 126 -7.17 4.70 8.07
N LEU A 127 -8.10 4.39 8.98
CA LEU A 127 -8.15 3.10 9.67
C LEU A 127 -8.67 1.95 8.78
N LYS A 128 -9.42 2.28 7.72
CA LYS A 128 -9.90 1.32 6.72
C LYS A 128 -9.18 1.58 5.38
N PRO A 129 -8.61 0.55 4.72
CA PRO A 129 -7.98 0.73 3.42
C PRO A 129 -9.02 1.14 2.36
N LEU A 130 -8.81 2.29 1.72
CA LEU A 130 -9.65 2.76 0.61
C LEU A 130 -9.66 1.79 -0.59
N SER A 131 -8.60 0.97 -0.74
CA SER A 131 -8.49 -0.04 -1.79
C SER A 131 -9.51 -1.17 -1.70
N GLU A 132 -10.16 -1.35 -0.54
CA GLU A 132 -11.23 -2.35 -0.36
C GLU A 132 -12.62 -1.78 -0.68
N ILE A 133 -12.73 -0.47 -0.91
CA ILE A 133 -14.01 0.22 -1.08
C ILE A 133 -14.19 0.61 -2.55
N GLY A 134 -14.64 -0.34 -3.36
CA GLY A 134 -14.87 -0.18 -4.80
C GLY A 134 -16.09 0.68 -5.20
N LYS A 135 -16.63 1.50 -4.29
CA LYS A 135 -17.78 2.40 -4.50
C LYS A 135 -17.61 3.65 -3.61
N GLU A 136 -18.23 4.76 -3.99
CA GLU A 136 -18.34 5.99 -3.18
C GLU A 136 -18.53 5.66 -1.69
N TYR A 137 -17.57 6.06 -0.86
CA TYR A 137 -17.55 5.79 0.57
C TYR A 137 -17.92 7.06 1.33
N GLU A 138 -18.95 6.99 2.17
CA GLU A 138 -19.21 8.05 3.13
C GLU A 138 -18.19 7.95 4.28
N LEU A 139 -17.19 8.82 4.24
CA LEU A 139 -16.16 8.89 5.27
C LEU A 139 -16.67 9.56 6.54
N ASP A 140 -16.54 8.88 7.67
CA ASP A 140 -16.76 9.45 8.99
C ASP A 140 -15.41 9.88 9.59
N PRO A 141 -15.12 11.20 9.70
CA PRO A 141 -13.82 11.67 10.17
C PRO A 141 -13.47 11.27 11.60
N ILE A 142 -14.48 10.92 12.41
CA ILE A 142 -14.28 10.50 13.81
C ILE A 142 -14.09 8.98 13.86
N LYS A 143 -14.78 8.20 13.03
CA LYS A 143 -14.63 6.73 13.06
C LYS A 143 -13.47 6.22 12.22
N ASP A 144 -13.17 6.87 11.10
CA ASP A 144 -12.30 6.30 10.08
C ASP A 144 -10.91 6.94 10.01
N LEU A 145 -10.70 8.06 10.69
CA LEU A 145 -9.44 8.81 10.64
C LEU A 145 -8.77 8.92 12.02
N ARG A 146 -7.44 8.89 12.06
CA ARG A 146 -6.66 9.13 13.30
C ARG A 146 -5.42 9.99 13.07
N PRO A 147 -5.14 10.99 13.92
CA PRO A 147 -3.89 11.74 13.86
C PRO A 147 -2.68 10.88 14.26
N VAL A 148 -1.63 10.89 13.44
CA VAL A 148 -0.38 10.16 13.66
C VAL A 148 0.81 11.01 13.22
N CYS A 149 1.97 10.87 13.87
CA CYS A 149 3.18 11.57 13.44
C CYS A 149 3.73 10.95 12.15
N ALA A 150 4.60 11.68 11.43
CA ALA A 150 5.20 11.21 10.18
C ALA A 150 5.88 9.83 10.31
N ASN A 151 6.59 9.59 11.41
CA ASN A 151 7.30 8.32 11.65
C ASN A 151 6.33 7.16 11.92
N CYS A 152 5.30 7.36 12.74
CA CYS A 152 4.31 6.32 13.00
C CYS A 152 3.44 6.07 11.78
N HIS A 153 3.05 7.12 11.04
CA HIS A 153 2.36 6.98 9.76
C HIS A 153 3.19 6.10 8.83
N ALA A 154 4.50 6.30 8.85
CA ALA A 154 5.40 5.50 8.06
C ALA A 154 5.41 4.03 8.43
N MET A 155 5.47 3.73 9.72
CA MET A 155 5.48 2.34 10.18
C MET A 155 4.14 1.64 9.95
N LEU A 156 3.00 2.34 10.05
CA LEU A 156 1.68 1.77 9.76
C LEU A 156 1.62 1.17 8.34
N HIS A 157 2.22 1.84 7.36
CA HIS A 157 2.20 1.42 5.96
C HIS A 157 3.34 0.48 5.53
N ARG A 158 4.14 -0.05 6.47
CA ARG A 158 5.20 -1.03 6.17
C ARG A 158 4.67 -2.43 5.77
N LYS A 159 3.37 -2.69 5.92
CA LYS A 159 2.70 -3.89 5.39
C LYS A 159 1.37 -3.51 4.72
N ARG A 160 0.83 -4.43 3.91
CA ARG A 160 -0.54 -4.35 3.36
C ARG A 160 -1.31 -5.63 3.73
N PRO A 161 -2.54 -5.52 4.28
CA PRO A 161 -3.17 -4.29 4.80
C PRO A 161 -2.32 -3.66 5.92
N ALA A 162 -2.42 -2.32 6.10
CA ALA A 162 -1.61 -1.55 7.05
C ALA A 162 -1.69 -2.12 8.48
N TYR A 163 -0.68 -1.85 9.31
CA TYR A 163 -0.79 -2.13 10.74
C TYR A 163 -1.93 -1.31 11.35
N THR A 164 -2.60 -1.88 12.34
CA THR A 164 -3.48 -1.10 13.20
C THR A 164 -2.66 -0.26 14.17
N ILE A 165 -3.28 0.79 14.72
CA ILE A 165 -2.66 1.61 15.77
C ILE A 165 -2.26 0.75 16.97
N ASP A 166 -3.10 -0.20 17.38
CA ASP A 166 -2.83 -1.04 18.54
C ASP A 166 -1.72 -2.07 18.30
N GLU A 167 -1.63 -2.61 17.08
CA GLU A 167 -0.47 -3.42 16.67
C GLU A 167 0.82 -2.60 16.78
N LEU A 168 0.84 -1.37 16.25
CA LEU A 168 2.04 -0.55 16.27
C LEU A 168 2.40 -0.08 17.69
N LYS A 169 1.40 0.24 18.53
CA LYS A 169 1.62 0.49 19.97
C LYS A 169 2.27 -0.70 20.66
N SER A 170 1.79 -1.91 20.39
CA SER A 170 2.32 -3.14 20.98
C SER A 170 3.77 -3.37 20.55
N ILE A 171 4.09 -3.13 19.28
CA ILE A 171 5.46 -3.21 18.77
C ILE A 171 6.38 -2.21 19.50
N ILE A 172 5.95 -0.96 19.67
CA ILE A 172 6.76 0.06 20.39
C ILE A 172 6.97 -0.35 21.84
N ARG A 173 5.91 -0.79 22.55
CA ARG A 173 6.00 -1.20 23.96
C ARG A 173 6.91 -2.39 24.20
N ASN A 174 6.94 -3.35 23.27
CA ASN A 174 7.76 -4.55 23.40
C ASN A 174 9.26 -4.29 23.11
N ASN A 175 9.60 -3.13 22.54
CA ASN A 175 10.98 -2.75 22.20
C ASN A 175 11.48 -1.52 22.99
N ALA A 176 10.67 -1.00 23.91
CA ALA A 176 11.01 0.11 24.82
C ALA A 176 11.60 -0.45 26.12
#